data_AF-A0A0H5RCU9-F1
#
_entry.id   AF-A0A0H5RCU9-F1
#
_cell.length_a   1.000
_cell.length_b   1.000
_cell.length_c   1.000
_cell.angle_alpha   90.00
_cell.angle_beta   90.00
_cell.angle_gamma   90.00
#
_symmetry.space_group_name_H-M   'P 1'
#
loop_
_entity.id
_entity.type
_entity.pdbx_description
1 polymer ?
#
loop_
_entity_poly.entity_id
_entity_poly.type
_entity_poly.pdbx_seq_one_letter_code
_entity_poly.pdbx_strand_id
1 'polypeptide(L)'
;GGSGGVCLSRPRVYTIKMAQIMPTSPDSSRNTVQAQIRAYLEANFARDPNPNPTALQAIASQCGQTTDAVNAWFAARRNLRMPTAAGSGNSAQPHTDKIDVSACFPLISLKIGDFQQSAQFRGELAGQFDFDRQSIMWLILKEGIAHKFEMSFESVTALDLSATSRTTARIMIQFASAPSFFEEVEPSPSKQTVWKQIDDFTGNQSASTDLTHILIANKNDVEPHLRALLAFSAAIKAMVGQGINRSPAPSDAPHTPR
;
A
#
# COMPACT_ATOMS: atom_id res chain seq x y z
N GLY A 1 14.92 50.88 -38.69
CA GLY A 1 13.59 50.86 -38.06
C GLY A 1 12.82 49.67 -38.61
N GLY A 2 12.22 48.86 -37.74
CA GLY A 2 11.41 47.70 -38.13
C GLY A 2 11.39 46.61 -37.06
N SER A 3 10.68 46.87 -35.97
CA SER A 3 10.37 45.89 -34.90
C SER A 3 9.10 45.10 -35.23
N GLY A 4 9.02 43.86 -34.72
CA GLY A 4 7.81 43.03 -34.63
C GLY A 4 8.10 41.63 -35.16
N GLY A 5 8.05 40.53 -34.39
CA GLY A 5 7.30 40.22 -33.19
C GLY A 5 6.66 38.85 -33.43
N VAL A 6 7.36 37.77 -33.05
CA VAL A 6 6.92 36.40 -33.30
C VAL A 6 5.82 36.03 -32.29
N CYS A 7 4.59 35.88 -32.77
CA CYS A 7 3.46 35.36 -31.99
C CYS A 7 3.64 33.85 -31.75
N LEU A 8 3.88 33.47 -30.49
CA LEU A 8 3.80 32.10 -30.02
C LEU A 8 2.32 31.75 -29.75
N SER A 9 1.77 30.86 -30.57
CA SER A 9 0.43 30.29 -30.41
C SER A 9 0.37 29.43 -29.14
N ARG A 10 -0.53 29.79 -28.21
CA ARG A 10 -0.82 29.05 -26.98
C ARG A 10 -1.57 27.73 -27.27
N PRO A 11 -1.37 26.65 -26.48
CA PRO A 11 -2.15 25.42 -26.60
C PRO A 11 -3.59 25.64 -26.09
N ARG A 12 -4.56 25.09 -26.83
CA ARG A 12 -5.99 25.09 -26.49
C ARG A 12 -6.24 24.29 -25.22
N VAL A 13 -6.68 24.98 -24.17
CA VAL A 13 -7.27 24.37 -22.97
C VAL A 13 -8.69 23.95 -23.32
N TYR A 14 -8.98 22.64 -23.27
CA TYR A 14 -10.35 22.13 -23.35
C TYR A 14 -11.03 22.37 -22.00
N THR A 15 -11.79 23.46 -21.92
CA THR A 15 -12.72 23.69 -20.80
C THR A 15 -13.93 22.78 -20.98
N ILE A 16 -14.07 21.77 -20.12
CA ILE A 16 -15.28 20.94 -20.07
C ILE A 16 -16.42 21.82 -19.54
N LYS A 17 -17.35 22.21 -20.41
CA LYS A 17 -18.61 22.85 -20.01
C LYS A 17 -19.52 21.81 -19.36
N MET A 18 -19.76 21.96 -18.06
CA MET A 18 -20.82 21.26 -17.33
C MET A 18 -22.19 21.80 -17.74
N ALA A 19 -22.76 21.28 -18.83
CA ALA A 19 -24.15 21.57 -19.19
C ALA A 19 -24.88 20.33 -19.73
N GLN A 20 -25.87 19.91 -18.94
CA GLN A 20 -27.11 19.20 -19.27
C GLN A 20 -27.05 17.79 -19.86
N ILE A 21 -27.18 16.81 -18.94
CA ILE A 21 -28.18 15.75 -19.07
C ILE A 21 -28.95 15.73 -17.75
N MET A 22 -30.27 15.93 -17.79
CA MET A 22 -31.15 15.93 -16.62
C MET A 22 -31.25 14.51 -16.02
N PRO A 23 -30.81 14.25 -14.78
CA PRO A 23 -31.00 12.97 -14.15
C PRO A 23 -32.34 12.95 -13.41
N THR A 24 -33.16 11.95 -13.72
CA THR A 24 -34.35 11.59 -12.96
C THR A 24 -33.91 11.09 -11.57
N SER A 25 -34.25 11.84 -10.52
CA SER A 25 -33.97 11.60 -9.09
C SER A 25 -32.72 12.30 -8.51
N PRO A 26 -32.86 13.10 -7.43
CA PRO A 26 -31.77 13.89 -6.82
C PRO A 26 -30.65 13.04 -6.20
N ASP A 27 -30.93 11.77 -5.87
CA ASP A 27 -29.98 10.87 -5.21
C ASP A 27 -28.96 10.27 -6.18
N SER A 28 -29.32 10.12 -7.46
CA SER A 28 -28.44 9.62 -8.52
C SER A 28 -27.37 10.65 -8.92
N SER A 29 -27.77 11.93 -8.97
CA SER A 29 -26.89 13.05 -9.33
C SER A 29 -25.77 13.28 -8.30
N ARG A 30 -26.09 13.18 -7.00
CA ARG A 30 -25.12 13.43 -5.92
C ARG A 30 -24.05 12.35 -5.85
N ASN A 31 -24.45 11.09 -6.04
CA ASN A 31 -23.54 9.96 -6.14
C ASN A 31 -22.61 10.06 -7.35
N THR A 32 -23.12 10.54 -8.48
CA THR A 32 -22.32 10.74 -9.71
C THR A 32 -21.25 11.81 -9.55
N VAL A 33 -21.60 12.96 -8.94
CA VAL A 33 -20.63 14.05 -8.68
C VAL A 33 -19.53 13.61 -7.70
N GLN A 34 -19.89 12.86 -6.65
CA GLN A 34 -18.92 12.36 -5.70
C GLN A 34 -17.94 11.35 -6.34
N ALA A 35 -18.42 10.48 -7.23
CA ALA A 35 -17.58 9.55 -7.99
C ALA A 35 -16.60 10.29 -8.93
N GLN A 36 -17.03 11.38 -9.56
CA GLN A 36 -16.19 12.20 -10.44
C GLN A 36 -15.07 12.93 -9.67
N ILE A 37 -15.39 13.58 -8.54
CA ILE A 37 -14.40 14.26 -7.69
C ILE A 37 -13.31 13.28 -7.27
N ARG A 38 -13.72 12.08 -6.91
CA ARG A 38 -12.84 11.02 -6.46
C ARG A 38 -11.94 10.47 -7.56
N ALA A 39 -12.48 10.15 -8.73
CA ALA A 39 -11.66 9.74 -9.88
C ALA A 39 -10.63 10.82 -10.23
N TYR A 40 -10.99 12.10 -10.10
CA TYR A 40 -10.07 13.20 -10.28
C TYR A 40 -8.98 13.26 -9.20
N LEU A 41 -9.30 13.05 -7.91
CA LEU A 41 -8.32 13.00 -6.84
C LEU A 41 -7.35 11.82 -7.01
N GLU A 42 -7.84 10.64 -7.36
CA GLU A 42 -7.00 9.46 -7.65
C GLU A 42 -6.05 9.71 -8.83
N ALA A 43 -6.54 10.31 -9.91
CA ALA A 43 -5.70 10.66 -11.05
C ALA A 43 -4.60 11.68 -10.68
N ASN A 44 -4.88 12.62 -9.77
CA ASN A 44 -3.85 13.54 -9.29
C ASN A 44 -2.89 12.86 -8.31
N PHE A 45 -3.38 11.98 -7.45
CA PHE A 45 -2.54 11.19 -6.56
C PHE A 45 -1.59 10.27 -7.31
N ALA A 46 -2.06 9.59 -8.35
CA ALA A 46 -1.25 8.77 -9.24
C ALA A 46 -0.10 9.56 -9.89
N ARG A 47 -0.32 10.85 -10.16
CA ARG A 47 0.68 11.74 -10.77
C ARG A 47 1.65 12.33 -9.75
N ASP A 48 1.14 12.75 -8.60
CA ASP A 48 1.92 13.33 -7.51
C ASP A 48 1.22 13.02 -6.18
N PRO A 49 1.70 12.01 -5.42
CA PRO A 49 1.18 11.65 -4.10
C PRO A 49 1.47 12.68 -3.00
N ASN A 50 2.44 13.59 -3.23
CA ASN A 50 2.86 14.62 -2.28
C ASN A 50 2.83 16.01 -2.93
N PRO A 51 1.65 16.44 -3.42
CA PRO A 51 1.52 17.72 -4.09
C PRO A 51 1.93 18.84 -3.13
N ASN A 52 2.76 19.76 -3.65
CA ASN A 52 3.09 20.97 -2.91
C ASN A 52 1.83 21.83 -2.65
N PRO A 53 1.87 22.81 -1.75
CA PRO A 53 0.68 23.61 -1.39
C PRO A 53 -0.01 24.28 -2.58
N THR A 54 0.75 24.71 -3.59
CA THR A 54 0.21 25.32 -4.81
C THR A 54 -0.56 24.31 -5.65
N ALA A 55 -0.02 23.09 -5.82
CA ALA A 55 -0.70 22.01 -6.52
C ALA A 55 -1.96 21.55 -5.77
N LEU A 56 -1.91 21.44 -4.44
CA LEU A 56 -3.08 21.12 -3.61
C LEU A 56 -4.21 22.14 -3.78
N GLN A 57 -3.88 23.43 -3.78
CA GLN A 57 -4.86 24.49 -3.99
C GLN A 57 -5.49 24.43 -5.38
N ALA A 58 -4.71 24.12 -6.42
CA ALA A 58 -5.21 23.94 -7.78
C ALA A 58 -6.17 22.74 -7.89
N ILE A 59 -5.78 21.59 -7.32
CA ILE A 59 -6.60 20.37 -7.28
C ILE A 59 -7.93 20.65 -6.56
N ALA A 60 -7.86 21.26 -5.37
CA ALA A 60 -9.03 21.63 -4.58
C ALA A 60 -9.98 22.55 -5.33
N SER A 61 -9.44 23.58 -5.97
CA SER A 61 -10.22 24.52 -6.78
C SER A 61 -10.92 23.84 -7.96
N GLN A 62 -10.27 22.85 -8.58
CA GLN A 62 -10.78 22.19 -9.77
C GLN A 62 -11.85 21.12 -9.47
N CYS A 63 -11.80 20.47 -8.31
CA CYS A 63 -12.83 19.52 -7.86
C CYS A 63 -13.88 20.14 -6.92
N GLY A 64 -13.81 21.44 -6.67
CA GLY A 64 -14.75 22.16 -5.79
C GLY A 64 -14.67 21.72 -4.32
N GLN A 65 -13.50 21.28 -3.87
CA GLN A 65 -13.23 20.91 -2.48
C GLN A 65 -12.36 21.97 -1.80
N THR A 66 -12.29 21.95 -0.47
CA THR A 66 -11.32 22.80 0.25
C THR A 66 -9.92 22.20 0.18
N THR A 67 -8.88 23.04 0.25
CA THR A 67 -7.49 22.59 0.27
C THR A 67 -7.23 21.64 1.44
N ASP A 68 -7.84 21.88 2.60
CA ASP A 68 -7.73 20.99 3.77
C ASP A 68 -8.39 19.63 3.52
N ALA A 69 -9.57 19.60 2.88
CA ALA A 69 -10.24 18.34 2.56
C ALA A 69 -9.43 17.51 1.55
N VAL A 70 -8.85 18.16 0.53
CA VAL A 70 -7.95 17.50 -0.42
C VAL A 70 -6.68 17.05 0.27
N ASN A 71 -6.05 17.88 1.09
CA ASN A 71 -4.84 17.49 1.82
C ASN A 71 -5.09 16.32 2.77
N ALA A 72 -6.22 16.32 3.48
CA ALA A 72 -6.65 15.22 4.33
C ALA A 72 -6.93 13.94 3.53
N TRP A 73 -7.55 14.07 2.36
CA TRP A 73 -7.75 12.95 1.43
C TRP A 73 -6.41 12.36 0.99
N PHE A 74 -5.47 13.20 0.53
CA PHE A 74 -4.13 12.77 0.13
C PHE A 74 -3.37 12.16 1.30
N ALA A 75 -3.49 12.71 2.52
CA ALA A 75 -2.88 12.16 3.72
C ALA A 75 -3.46 10.79 4.09
N ALA A 76 -4.78 10.64 4.05
CA ALA A 76 -5.45 9.37 4.31
C ALA A 76 -5.11 8.33 3.24
N ARG A 77 -4.97 8.76 1.98
CA ARG A 77 -4.59 7.92 0.84
C ARG A 77 -3.14 7.46 0.95
N ARG A 78 -2.21 8.37 1.27
CA ARG A 78 -0.80 8.04 1.58
C ARG A 78 -0.69 7.06 2.73
N ASN A 79 -1.48 7.25 3.78
CA ASN A 79 -1.42 6.39 4.96
C ASN A 79 -2.26 5.12 4.83
N LEU A 80 -2.77 4.79 3.63
CA LEU A 80 -3.65 3.63 3.37
C LEU A 80 -4.60 3.38 4.55
N ARG A 81 -5.55 4.31 4.77
CA ARG A 81 -6.65 4.08 5.71
C ARG A 81 -7.54 2.97 5.14
N MET A 82 -7.09 1.73 5.29
CA MET A 82 -7.91 0.55 5.13
C MET A 82 -8.85 0.52 6.34
N PRO A 83 -10.18 0.59 6.16
CA PRO A 83 -11.10 0.39 7.24
C PRO A 83 -10.85 -1.02 7.80
N THR A 84 -10.53 -1.08 9.08
CA THR A 84 -10.73 -2.29 9.88
C THR A 84 -12.15 -2.78 9.60
N ALA A 85 -12.28 -4.09 9.38
CA ALA A 85 -13.57 -4.71 9.11
C ALA A 85 -14.42 -4.72 10.40
N ALA A 86 -15.07 -3.61 10.75
CA ALA A 86 -16.27 -3.56 11.59
C ALA A 86 -16.84 -2.14 11.60
N GLY A 87 -18.15 -2.02 11.35
CA GLY A 87 -18.84 -0.74 11.36
C GLY A 87 -19.06 -0.16 12.75
N SER A 88 -19.54 1.10 12.71
CA SER A 88 -20.26 1.86 13.75
C SER A 88 -19.45 2.89 14.56
N GLY A 89 -19.76 4.16 14.26
CA GLY A 89 -20.24 5.11 15.27
C GLY A 89 -19.19 5.89 16.09
N ASN A 90 -19.19 7.21 15.89
CA ASN A 90 -18.84 8.27 16.85
C ASN A 90 -17.86 7.93 18.00
N SER A 91 -16.69 8.55 17.95
CA SER A 91 -16.34 9.60 18.93
C SER A 91 -14.97 10.19 18.60
N ALA A 92 -14.95 11.52 18.45
CA ALA A 92 -13.75 12.28 18.72
C ALA A 92 -13.49 12.17 20.24
N GLN A 93 -12.48 11.40 20.64
CA GLN A 93 -11.88 11.50 21.96
C GLN A 93 -10.35 11.45 21.86
N PRO A 94 -9.66 12.17 22.76
CA PRO A 94 -8.28 12.58 22.58
C PRO A 94 -7.29 11.43 22.80
N HIS A 95 -6.19 11.53 22.07
CA HIS A 95 -5.02 10.66 22.08
C HIS A 95 -4.60 10.18 23.47
N THR A 96 -4.66 8.87 23.69
CA THR A 96 -3.54 8.19 24.32
C THR A 96 -2.71 7.62 23.17
N ASP A 97 -1.40 7.86 23.16
CA ASP A 97 -0.45 7.39 22.14
C ASP A 97 -0.27 5.86 22.18
N LYS A 98 -1.36 5.10 22.10
CA LYS A 98 -1.34 3.67 21.88
C LYS A 98 -1.28 3.46 20.37
N ILE A 99 -0.14 3.00 19.90
CA ILE A 99 0.05 2.58 18.52
C ILE A 99 -0.99 1.50 18.23
N ASP A 100 -1.87 1.76 17.27
CA ASP A 100 -2.81 0.77 16.78
C ASP A 100 -2.04 -0.29 15.98
N VAL A 101 -1.69 -1.39 16.64
CA VAL A 101 -0.92 -2.48 16.04
C VAL A 101 -1.70 -3.24 14.96
N SER A 102 -3.03 -3.02 14.88
CA SER A 102 -3.86 -3.51 13.79
C SER A 102 -3.75 -2.65 12.53
N ALA A 103 -3.20 -1.44 12.63
CA ALA A 103 -2.97 -0.56 11.48
C ALA A 103 -1.78 -1.02 10.63
N CYS A 104 -1.73 -0.50 9.40
CA CYS A 104 -0.60 -0.69 8.51
C CYS A 104 0.64 0.09 8.99
N PHE A 105 1.82 -0.50 8.84
CA PHE A 105 3.10 0.18 9.02
C PHE A 105 3.79 0.41 7.66
N PRO A 106 4.44 1.58 7.46
CA PRO A 106 5.10 1.89 6.21
C PRO A 106 6.37 1.06 6.00
N LEU A 107 6.59 0.69 4.75
CA LEU A 107 7.79 0.00 4.28
C LEU A 107 8.60 0.95 3.40
N ILE A 108 9.92 0.74 3.41
CA ILE A 108 10.87 1.41 2.52
C ILE A 108 11.04 0.59 1.24
N SER A 109 11.12 -0.74 1.36
CA SER A 109 11.20 -1.63 0.19
C SER A 109 10.67 -3.03 0.49
N LEU A 110 10.19 -3.71 -0.55
CA LEU A 110 9.78 -5.11 -0.57
C LEU A 110 10.51 -5.81 -1.72
N LYS A 111 11.11 -6.97 -1.44
CA LYS A 111 11.74 -7.84 -2.42
C LYS A 111 11.22 -9.27 -2.28
N ILE A 112 10.84 -9.88 -3.40
CA ILE A 112 10.35 -11.26 -3.52
C ILE A 112 10.92 -11.84 -4.82
N GLY A 113 11.90 -12.74 -4.75
CA GLY A 113 12.63 -13.19 -5.94
C GLY A 113 13.19 -12.03 -6.77
N ASP A 114 12.77 -11.96 -8.04
CA ASP A 114 13.13 -10.90 -8.98
C ASP A 114 12.23 -9.66 -8.87
N PHE A 115 11.09 -9.77 -8.19
CA PHE A 115 10.24 -8.63 -7.91
C PHE A 115 10.84 -7.77 -6.80
N GLN A 116 10.97 -6.46 -7.08
CA GLN A 116 11.42 -5.48 -6.09
C GLN A 116 10.69 -4.16 -6.27
N GLN A 117 10.10 -3.66 -5.18
CA GLN A 117 9.47 -2.33 -5.11
C GLN A 117 10.12 -1.53 -3.99
N SER A 118 10.44 -0.26 -4.25
CA SER A 118 10.87 0.69 -3.24
C SER A 118 9.87 1.83 -3.16
N ALA A 119 9.48 2.22 -1.95
CA ALA A 119 8.56 3.32 -1.74
C ALA A 119 9.24 4.65 -2.10
N GLN A 120 8.63 5.39 -3.01
CA GLN A 120 8.96 6.77 -3.35
C GLN A 120 8.40 7.74 -2.30
N PHE A 121 7.34 7.35 -1.60
CA PHE A 121 6.76 8.11 -0.51
C PHE A 121 6.21 7.22 0.60
N ARG A 122 6.04 7.81 1.79
CA ARG A 122 5.55 7.09 2.97
C ARG A 122 4.14 6.56 2.70
N GLY A 123 4.01 5.24 2.80
CA GLY A 123 2.76 4.48 2.67
C GLY A 123 2.36 4.12 1.22
N GLU A 124 3.22 4.38 0.23
CA GLU A 124 3.12 3.70 -1.07
C GLU A 124 3.24 2.18 -0.93
N LEU A 125 4.13 1.76 -0.03
CA LEU A 125 4.35 0.38 0.34
C LEU A 125 4.12 0.27 1.84
N ALA A 126 3.30 -0.68 2.26
CA ALA A 126 2.98 -0.91 3.66
C ALA A 126 2.85 -2.39 3.98
N GLY A 127 3.07 -2.73 5.25
CA GLY A 127 2.79 -4.05 5.79
C GLY A 127 1.73 -3.98 6.88
N GLN A 128 1.03 -5.09 7.09
CA GLN A 128 0.03 -5.22 8.14
C GLN A 128 0.02 -6.64 8.69
N PHE A 129 -0.18 -6.76 10.01
CA PHE A 129 -0.48 -8.02 10.67
C PHE A 129 -1.93 -7.95 11.14
N ASP A 130 -2.81 -8.67 10.44
CA ASP A 130 -4.22 -8.78 10.80
C ASP A 130 -4.38 -9.93 11.80
N PHE A 131 -4.54 -9.58 13.07
CA PHE A 131 -4.65 -10.55 14.16
C PHE A 131 -6.00 -11.28 14.20
N ASP A 132 -7.06 -10.63 13.71
CA ASP A 132 -8.40 -11.20 13.69
C ASP A 132 -8.51 -12.27 12.59
N ARG A 133 -7.95 -11.99 11.41
CA ARG A 133 -7.86 -12.94 10.30
C ARG A 133 -6.64 -13.84 10.35
N GLN A 134 -5.71 -13.56 11.26
CA GLN A 134 -4.41 -14.24 11.38
C GLN A 134 -3.65 -14.25 10.05
N SER A 135 -3.55 -13.09 9.41
CA SER A 135 -2.89 -12.94 8.11
C SER A 135 -1.86 -11.80 8.11
N ILE A 136 -0.83 -11.98 7.28
CA ILE A 136 0.14 -10.95 6.92
C ILE A 136 -0.30 -10.36 5.59
N MET A 137 -0.25 -9.03 5.46
CA MET A 137 -0.53 -8.35 4.20
C MET A 137 0.59 -7.39 3.82
N TRP A 138 0.94 -7.39 2.54
CA TRP A 138 1.73 -6.31 1.92
C TRP A 138 0.81 -5.52 1.01
N LEU A 139 0.78 -4.20 1.16
CA LEU A 139 0.00 -3.30 0.32
C LEU A 139 0.94 -2.47 -0.56
N ILE A 140 0.59 -2.36 -1.84
CA ILE A 140 1.29 -1.54 -2.83
C ILE A 140 0.28 -0.61 -3.48
N LEU A 141 0.56 0.70 -3.45
CA LEU A 141 -0.22 1.70 -4.14
C LEU A 141 0.45 2.01 -5.49
N LYS A 142 -0.16 1.55 -6.59
CA LYS A 142 0.34 1.75 -7.95
C LYS A 142 -0.68 2.58 -8.72
N GLU A 143 -0.26 3.74 -9.23
CA GLU A 143 -1.12 4.61 -10.05
C GLU A 143 -2.47 4.94 -9.40
N GLY A 144 -2.49 5.08 -8.05
CA GLY A 144 -3.71 5.37 -7.30
C GLY A 144 -4.62 4.16 -7.06
N ILE A 145 -4.20 2.95 -7.42
CA ILE A 145 -4.92 1.69 -7.13
C ILE A 145 -4.10 0.89 -6.13
N ALA A 146 -4.74 0.47 -5.03
CA ALA A 146 -4.09 -0.40 -4.06
C ALA A 146 -4.16 -1.85 -4.53
N HIS A 147 -3.03 -2.54 -4.41
CA HIS A 147 -2.91 -3.98 -4.56
C HIS A 147 -2.45 -4.58 -3.23
N LYS A 148 -2.87 -5.80 -2.92
CA LYS A 148 -2.36 -6.50 -1.74
C LYS A 148 -1.96 -7.95 -2.01
N PHE A 149 -0.92 -8.36 -1.29
CA PHE A 149 -0.53 -9.74 -1.05
C PHE A 149 -1.13 -10.14 0.29
N GLU A 150 -1.73 -11.32 0.40
CA GLU A 150 -2.26 -11.84 1.66
C GLU A 150 -1.74 -13.26 1.91
N MET A 151 -1.13 -13.48 3.08
CA MET A 151 -0.54 -14.75 3.51
C MET A 151 -1.06 -15.11 4.91
N SER A 152 -1.28 -16.39 5.20
CA SER A 152 -1.70 -16.81 6.55
C SER A 152 -0.53 -16.82 7.53
N PHE A 153 -0.77 -16.51 8.80
CA PHE A 153 0.20 -16.72 9.88
C PHE A 153 0.66 -18.18 9.96
N GLU A 154 -0.22 -19.14 9.69
CA GLU A 154 0.10 -20.57 9.69
C GLU A 154 1.09 -20.95 8.58
N SER A 155 1.13 -20.15 7.49
CA SER A 155 2.04 -20.40 6.39
C SER A 155 3.47 -19.92 6.67
N VAL A 156 3.73 -19.18 7.75
CA VAL A 156 5.08 -18.73 8.10
C VAL A 156 5.94 -19.92 8.51
N THR A 157 7.11 -20.07 7.90
CA THR A 157 8.06 -21.16 8.17
C THR A 157 9.38 -20.69 8.73
N ALA A 158 9.76 -19.43 8.48
CA ALA A 158 10.93 -18.79 9.06
C ALA A 158 10.71 -17.29 9.21
N LEU A 159 11.31 -16.71 10.26
CA LEU A 159 11.34 -15.27 10.49
C LEU A 159 12.75 -14.86 10.92
N ASP A 160 13.35 -13.93 10.18
CA ASP A 160 14.62 -13.31 10.55
C ASP A 160 14.47 -11.80 10.66
N LEU A 161 15.00 -11.25 11.75
CA LEU A 161 14.91 -9.84 12.12
C LEU A 161 16.33 -9.33 12.34
N SER A 162 16.81 -8.48 11.44
CA SER A 162 18.14 -7.90 11.50
C SER A 162 18.13 -6.39 11.33
N ALA A 163 19.11 -5.70 11.91
CA ALA A 163 19.27 -4.26 11.71
C ALA A 163 20.09 -4.01 10.44
N THR A 164 19.55 -3.25 9.48
CA THR A 164 20.31 -2.80 8.30
C THR A 164 21.08 -1.52 8.60
N SER A 165 20.55 -0.67 9.48
CA SER A 165 21.20 0.55 9.95
C SER A 165 20.78 0.88 11.39
N ARG A 166 21.17 2.06 11.90
CA ARG A 166 20.67 2.55 13.20
C ARG A 166 19.16 2.71 13.21
N THR A 167 18.56 3.18 12.11
CA THR A 167 17.14 3.56 12.05
C THR A 167 16.26 2.58 11.27
N THR A 168 16.84 1.67 10.49
CA THR A 168 16.10 0.72 9.64
C THR A 168 16.32 -0.74 10.04
N ALA A 169 15.26 -1.53 9.91
CA ALA A 169 15.27 -2.98 10.10
C ALA A 169 15.05 -3.69 8.75
N ARG A 170 15.69 -4.86 8.63
CA ARG A 170 15.40 -5.88 7.64
C ARG A 170 14.58 -6.97 8.31
N ILE A 171 13.47 -7.32 7.68
CA ILE A 171 12.56 -8.38 8.09
C ILE A 171 12.52 -9.36 6.94
N MET A 172 12.83 -10.61 7.19
CA MET A 172 12.75 -11.67 6.19
C MET A 172 11.79 -12.73 6.69
N ILE A 173 10.78 -13.02 5.89
CA ILE A 173 9.72 -13.98 6.22
C ILE A 173 9.68 -15.02 5.12
N GLN A 174 9.75 -16.29 5.49
CA GLN A 174 9.54 -17.40 4.56
C GLN A 174 8.15 -17.99 4.77
N PHE A 175 7.51 -18.36 3.67
CA PHE A 175 6.18 -18.95 3.66
C PHE A 175 6.19 -20.38 3.10
N ALA A 176 5.17 -21.18 3.45
CA ALA A 176 4.94 -22.54 2.95
C ALA A 176 4.08 -22.55 1.67
N SER A 177 3.39 -21.45 1.37
CA SER A 177 2.46 -21.33 0.23
C SER A 177 2.50 -19.94 -0.37
N ALA A 178 2.14 -19.85 -1.65
CA ALA A 178 2.03 -18.58 -2.36
C ALA A 178 0.97 -17.64 -1.73
N PRO A 179 1.13 -16.31 -1.86
CA PRO A 179 0.12 -15.35 -1.43
C PRO A 179 -1.17 -15.44 -2.25
N SER A 180 -2.27 -14.95 -1.67
CA SER A 180 -3.44 -14.51 -2.43
C SER A 180 -3.26 -13.06 -2.86
N PHE A 181 -3.69 -12.72 -4.08
CA PHE A 181 -3.52 -11.38 -4.66
C PHE A 181 -4.86 -10.68 -4.84
N PHE A 182 -4.90 -9.39 -4.51
CA PHE A 182 -6.11 -8.59 -4.65
C PHE A 182 -5.81 -7.19 -5.17
N GLU A 183 -6.80 -6.60 -5.83
CA GLU A 183 -6.82 -5.23 -6.32
C GLU A 183 -8.03 -4.50 -5.72
N GLU A 184 -7.84 -3.23 -5.37
CA GLU A 184 -8.91 -2.35 -4.91
C GLU A 184 -9.86 -2.01 -6.06
N VAL A 185 -11.13 -2.35 -5.89
CA VAL A 185 -12.20 -2.03 -6.85
C VAL A 185 -12.86 -0.74 -6.42
N GLU A 186 -12.89 0.23 -7.32
CA GLU A 186 -13.41 1.57 -7.04
C GLU A 186 -12.79 2.09 -5.74
N PRO A 187 -11.61 2.76 -5.79
CA PRO A 187 -10.91 3.24 -4.59
C PRO A 187 -11.55 4.48 -3.96
N SER A 188 -12.17 4.38 -2.77
CA SER A 188 -13.03 5.44 -2.18
C SER A 188 -12.56 5.96 -0.84
N PRO A 189 -12.48 7.28 -0.63
CA PRO A 189 -12.29 7.82 0.71
C PRO A 189 -13.51 7.67 1.62
N SER A 190 -14.72 7.58 1.06
CA SER A 190 -15.98 7.62 1.81
C SER A 190 -16.67 6.26 1.97
N LYS A 191 -16.14 5.22 1.33
CA LYS A 191 -16.71 3.86 1.36
C LYS A 191 -15.65 2.90 1.88
N GLN A 192 -16.12 1.78 2.42
CA GLN A 192 -15.24 0.67 2.73
C GLN A 192 -14.52 0.20 1.46
N THR A 193 -13.22 -0.09 1.57
CA THR A 193 -12.45 -0.64 0.46
C THR A 193 -13.02 -1.99 0.03
N VAL A 194 -13.28 -2.14 -1.26
CA VAL A 194 -13.71 -3.39 -1.86
C VAL A 194 -12.51 -4.02 -2.55
N TRP A 195 -12.27 -5.30 -2.27
CA TRP A 195 -11.18 -6.06 -2.84
C TRP A 195 -11.70 -7.07 -3.86
N LYS A 196 -11.06 -7.13 -5.02
CA LYS A 196 -11.25 -8.19 -6.01
C LYS A 196 -10.00 -9.04 -6.07
N GLN A 197 -10.18 -10.35 -5.98
CA GLN A 197 -9.09 -11.30 -6.16
C GLN A 197 -8.62 -11.29 -7.62
N ILE A 198 -7.31 -11.27 -7.81
CA ILE A 198 -6.65 -11.24 -9.13
C ILE A 198 -5.51 -12.27 -9.17
N ASP A 199 -4.93 -12.46 -10.35
CA ASP A 199 -3.71 -13.23 -10.51
C ASP A 199 -2.48 -12.45 -9.99
N ASP A 200 -1.35 -13.13 -9.89
CA ASP A 200 -0.08 -12.53 -9.48
C ASP A 200 0.32 -11.38 -10.41
N PHE A 201 0.26 -10.16 -9.87
CA PHE A 201 0.59 -8.93 -10.58
C PHE A 201 2.09 -8.61 -10.55
N THR A 202 2.91 -9.45 -9.91
CA THR A 202 4.37 -9.31 -9.95
C THR A 202 4.94 -9.78 -11.28
N GLY A 203 6.02 -9.14 -11.73
CA GLY A 203 6.71 -9.54 -12.95
C GLY A 203 7.10 -11.01 -12.90
N ASN A 204 6.80 -11.75 -13.97
CA ASN A 204 7.05 -13.19 -14.09
C ASN A 204 6.43 -14.06 -12.97
N GLN A 205 5.39 -13.58 -12.27
CA GLN A 205 4.78 -14.30 -11.15
C GLN A 205 5.80 -14.65 -10.04
N SER A 206 6.72 -13.71 -9.78
CA SER A 206 7.80 -13.89 -8.80
C SER A 206 7.25 -14.20 -7.41
N ALA A 207 6.12 -13.59 -7.02
CA ALA A 207 5.55 -13.81 -5.69
C ALA A 207 4.79 -15.13 -5.53
N SER A 208 4.39 -15.75 -6.64
CA SER A 208 3.84 -17.11 -6.64
C SER A 208 4.92 -18.19 -6.56
N THR A 209 6.16 -17.85 -6.90
CA THR A 209 7.27 -18.82 -7.06
C THR A 209 8.35 -18.68 -5.99
N ASP A 210 8.65 -17.46 -5.53
CA ASP A 210 9.56 -17.21 -4.42
C ASP A 210 8.78 -16.92 -3.15
N LEU A 211 8.88 -17.84 -2.18
CA LEU A 211 8.18 -17.76 -0.90
C LEU A 211 8.99 -17.02 0.19
N THR A 212 10.10 -16.38 -0.17
CA THR A 212 10.95 -15.60 0.74
C THR A 212 10.74 -14.11 0.50
N HIS A 213 10.09 -13.45 1.45
CA HIS A 213 9.78 -12.03 1.37
C HIS A 213 10.75 -11.25 2.25
N ILE A 214 11.44 -10.27 1.64
CA ILE A 214 12.40 -9.41 2.34
C ILE A 214 11.86 -7.98 2.35
N LEU A 215 11.68 -7.44 3.55
CA LEU A 215 11.17 -6.11 3.79
C LEU A 215 12.22 -5.24 4.46
N ILE A 216 12.26 -3.97 4.09
CA ILE A 216 13.01 -2.93 4.81
C ILE A 216 12.02 -1.90 5.33
N ALA A 217 12.11 -1.56 6.61
CA ALA A 217 11.24 -0.58 7.25
C ALA A 217 12.01 0.27 8.27
N ASN A 218 11.44 1.41 8.67
CA ASN A 218 11.95 2.13 9.84
C ASN A 218 11.65 1.33 11.12
N LYS A 219 12.64 1.24 12.01
CA LYS A 219 12.51 0.49 13.28
C LYS A 219 11.35 0.99 14.13
N ASN A 220 11.26 2.31 14.31
CA ASN A 220 10.22 2.93 15.14
C ASN A 220 8.81 2.65 14.62
N ASP A 221 8.67 2.51 13.30
CA ASP A 221 7.38 2.24 12.67
C ASP A 221 6.99 0.76 12.82
N VAL A 222 7.93 -0.18 12.70
CA VAL A 222 7.62 -1.62 12.59
C VAL A 222 7.75 -2.40 13.90
N GLU A 223 8.61 -1.96 14.82
CA GLU A 223 8.90 -2.67 16.08
C GLU A 223 7.67 -2.93 16.95
N PRO A 224 6.73 -1.98 17.12
CA PRO A 224 5.50 -2.23 17.88
C PRO A 224 4.65 -3.36 17.27
N HIS A 225 4.54 -3.42 15.94
CA HIS A 225 3.77 -4.44 15.22
C HIS A 225 4.44 -5.81 15.31
N LEU A 226 5.78 -5.88 15.17
CA LEU A 226 6.54 -7.12 15.36
C LEU A 226 6.41 -7.64 16.78
N ARG A 227 6.49 -6.76 17.80
CA ARG A 227 6.30 -7.15 19.20
C ARG A 227 4.91 -7.76 19.42
N ALA A 228 3.87 -7.16 18.82
CA ALA A 228 2.51 -7.69 18.88
C ALA A 228 2.40 -9.06 18.19
N LEU A 229 2.99 -9.22 17.00
CA LEU A 229 3.04 -10.50 16.28
C LEU A 229 3.68 -11.63 17.11
N LEU A 230 4.84 -11.35 17.70
CA LEU A 230 5.57 -12.31 18.51
C LEU A 230 4.88 -12.61 19.85
N ALA A 231 4.11 -11.67 20.39
CA ALA A 231 3.30 -11.90 21.59
C ALA A 231 2.06 -12.75 21.27
N PHE A 232 1.46 -12.55 20.09
CA PHE A 232 0.26 -13.25 19.64
C PHE A 232 0.55 -14.70 19.24
N SER A 233 1.60 -14.95 18.45
CA SER A 233 1.91 -16.28 17.91
C SER A 233 3.20 -16.84 18.50
N ALA A 234 3.05 -17.78 19.43
CA ALA A 234 4.18 -18.55 19.98
C ALA A 234 4.89 -19.37 18.89
N ALA A 235 4.15 -19.86 17.88
CA ALA A 235 4.71 -20.60 16.75
C ALA A 235 5.64 -19.73 15.91
N ILE A 236 5.18 -18.55 15.47
CA ILE A 236 6.02 -17.59 14.73
C ILE A 236 7.19 -17.12 15.60
N LYS A 237 6.96 -16.90 16.89
CA LYS A 237 8.02 -16.51 17.82
C LYS A 237 9.13 -17.57 17.91
N ALA A 238 8.79 -18.85 17.90
CA ALA A 238 9.76 -19.93 17.92
C ALA A 238 10.61 -19.99 16.64
N MET A 239 10.14 -19.42 15.53
CA MET A 239 10.85 -19.38 14.25
C MET A 239 11.88 -18.25 14.15
N VAL A 240 11.88 -17.29 15.09
CA VAL A 240 12.80 -16.14 15.05
C VAL A 240 14.26 -16.61 15.12
N GLY A 241 15.05 -16.22 14.11
CA GLY A 241 16.49 -16.54 14.06
C GLY A 241 16.80 -18.00 13.73
N GLN A 242 15.80 -18.81 13.39
CA GLN A 242 16.03 -20.10 12.75
C GLN A 242 16.46 -19.82 11.31
N GLY A 243 17.77 -19.73 11.09
CA GLY A 243 18.36 -19.31 9.82
C GLY A 243 17.77 -20.01 8.60
N ILE A 244 17.56 -19.24 7.53
CA ILE A 244 17.08 -19.73 6.23
C ILE A 244 18.22 -20.46 5.52
N ASN A 245 18.59 -21.63 6.04
CA ASN A 245 19.22 -22.76 5.34
C ASN A 245 19.67 -23.82 6.35
N ARG A 246 18.95 -24.95 6.39
CA ARG A 246 19.62 -26.24 6.19
C ARG A 246 19.38 -26.64 4.75
N SER A 247 20.24 -26.20 3.83
CA SER A 247 20.42 -26.98 2.61
C SER A 247 21.02 -28.32 3.04
N PRO A 248 20.49 -29.47 2.59
CA PRO A 248 21.21 -30.73 2.75
C PRO A 248 22.55 -30.59 2.02
N ALA A 249 23.65 -30.88 2.71
CA ALA A 249 24.95 -31.01 2.08
C ALA A 249 24.81 -31.94 0.86
N PRO A 250 25.51 -31.68 -0.26
CA PRO A 250 25.53 -32.62 -1.36
C PRO A 250 25.99 -33.97 -0.80
N SER A 251 25.12 -34.97 -0.88
CA SER A 251 25.44 -36.36 -0.55
C SER A 251 26.73 -36.72 -1.27
N ASP A 252 27.78 -37.01 -0.51
CA ASP A 252 29.01 -37.59 -1.05
C ASP A 252 28.62 -38.80 -1.91
N ALA A 253 28.77 -38.64 -3.22
CA ALA A 253 28.63 -39.75 -4.14
C ALA A 253 29.81 -40.72 -3.86
N PRO A 254 29.57 -42.04 -3.85
CA PRO A 254 30.63 -42.99 -3.59
C PRO A 254 31.67 -42.93 -4.70
N HIS A 255 32.92 -42.63 -4.33
CA HIS A 255 34.09 -42.83 -5.18
C HIS A 255 34.11 -44.28 -5.67
N THR A 256 33.96 -44.45 -6.98
CA THR A 256 34.29 -45.70 -7.67
C THR A 256 35.78 -45.68 -7.97
N PRO A 257 36.57 -46.66 -7.50
CA PRO A 257 37.97 -46.76 -7.86
C PRO A 257 38.10 -47.45 -9.23
N ARG A 258 38.98 -46.92 -10.07
CA ARG A 258 39.55 -47.66 -11.20
C ARG A 258 41.04 -47.38 -11.29
#